data_AF-A0A6J6GFS1-F1
#
_entry.id   AF-A0A6J6GFS1-F1
#
_cell.length_a   1.000
_cell.length_b   1.000
_cell.length_c   1.000
_cell.angle_alpha   90.00
_cell.angle_beta   90.00
_cell.angle_gamma   90.00
#
_symmetry.space_group_name_H-M   'P 1'
#
loop_
_entity.id
_entity.type
_entity.pdbx_description
1 polymer ?
#
loop_
_entity_poly.entity_id
_entity_poly.type
_entity_poly.pdbx_seq_one_letter_code
_entity_poly.pdbx_strand_id
1 'polypeptide(L)'
;MVPLEAEASGLIVLTHDGRVWRRLTEDLATIEQELLVGVEGRLAPYGLHKLAQGLTFEGRELPPCKVSWQNETTRRFAITGVMPGQLRAMCAQVGLAVTTIRRQRIGRIAIGKGPEGAMPPGQWRYLPVGERF
;
A
#
# COMPACT_ATOMS: atom_id res chain seq x y z
N MET A 1 -12.98 -8.65 -3.21
CA MET A 1 -11.56 -8.62 -3.60
C MET A 1 -10.98 -7.31 -3.09
N VAL A 2 -9.81 -7.31 -2.43
CA VAL A 2 -9.18 -6.06 -1.98
C VAL A 2 -8.77 -5.26 -3.22
N PRO A 3 -9.29 -4.05 -3.45
CA PRO A 3 -8.98 -3.28 -4.64
C PRO A 3 -7.48 -2.99 -4.74
N LEU A 4 -6.94 -3.04 -5.95
CA LEU A 4 -5.59 -2.59 -6.29
C LEU A 4 -5.71 -1.82 -7.60
N GLU A 5 -4.99 -0.70 -7.72
CA GLU A 5 -4.98 0.07 -8.97
C GLU A 5 -4.47 -0.79 -10.13
N ALA A 6 -4.96 -0.54 -11.34
CA ALA A 6 -4.62 -1.37 -12.51
C ALA A 6 -3.11 -1.42 -12.81
N GLU A 7 -2.39 -0.32 -12.58
CA GLU A 7 -0.94 -0.23 -12.77
C GLU A 7 -0.13 -0.63 -11.52
N ALA A 8 -0.82 -0.95 -10.42
CA ALA A 8 -0.18 -1.37 -9.19
C ALA A 8 0.02 -2.89 -9.15
N SER A 9 1.07 -3.32 -8.45
CA SER A 9 1.47 -4.72 -8.32
C SER A 9 1.49 -5.17 -6.86
N GLY A 10 1.76 -6.44 -6.62
CA GLY A 10 2.03 -6.99 -5.29
C GLY A 10 0.90 -7.84 -4.73
N LEU A 11 0.75 -7.81 -3.41
CA LEU A 11 -0.11 -8.74 -2.68
C LEU A 11 -1.60 -8.56 -3.01
N ILE A 12 -2.21 -9.64 -3.48
CA ILE A 12 -3.66 -9.81 -3.64
C ILE A 12 -4.10 -11.01 -2.82
N VAL A 13 -5.28 -10.93 -2.21
CA VAL A 13 -5.86 -12.03 -1.44
C VAL A 13 -7.08 -12.55 -2.17
N LEU A 14 -7.06 -13.85 -2.47
CA LEU A 14 -8.18 -14.62 -3.01
C LEU A 14 -8.66 -15.58 -1.92
N THR A 15 -9.96 -15.63 -1.69
CA THR A 15 -10.55 -16.46 -0.64
C THR A 15 -11.96 -16.89 -1.02
N HIS A 16 -12.33 -18.11 -0.59
CA HIS A 16 -13.71 -18.60 -0.57
C HIS A 16 -14.31 -18.56 0.85
N ASP A 17 -13.53 -18.19 1.88
CA ASP A 17 -14.01 -18.02 3.25
C ASP A 17 -14.70 -16.66 3.41
N GLY A 18 -16.01 -16.69 3.67
CA GLY A 18 -16.82 -15.49 3.86
C GLY A 18 -16.37 -14.61 5.03
N ARG A 19 -15.75 -15.18 6.07
CA ARG A 19 -15.21 -14.40 7.21
C ARG A 19 -14.02 -13.55 6.78
N VAL A 20 -13.11 -14.14 6.01
CA VAL A 20 -11.95 -13.42 5.44
C VAL A 20 -12.43 -12.40 4.42
N TRP A 21 -13.41 -12.76 3.58
CA TRP A 21 -14.00 -11.82 2.62
C TRP A 21 -14.56 -10.59 3.33
N ARG A 22 -15.42 -10.75 4.34
CA ARG A 22 -15.99 -9.62 5.11
C ARG A 22 -14.91 -8.77 5.76
N ARG A 23 -13.92 -9.40 6.40
CA ARG A 23 -12.78 -8.70 7.01
C ARG A 23 -12.03 -7.83 5.99
N LEU A 24 -11.89 -8.29 4.75
CA LEU A 24 -11.16 -7.62 3.68
C LEU A 24 -12.03 -6.70 2.79
N THR A 25 -13.34 -6.59 3.08
CA THR A 25 -14.25 -5.67 2.36
C THR A 25 -14.87 -4.65 3.30
N GLU A 26 -15.45 -5.09 4.41
CA GLU A 26 -16.17 -4.23 5.37
C GLU A 26 -15.19 -3.51 6.30
N ASP A 27 -14.18 -4.23 6.82
CA ASP A 27 -13.22 -3.64 7.75
C ASP A 27 -11.94 -3.12 7.08
N LEU A 28 -11.80 -3.26 5.76
CA LEU A 28 -10.55 -2.98 5.03
C LEU A 28 -10.00 -1.59 5.32
N ALA A 29 -10.88 -0.60 5.50
CA ALA A 29 -10.49 0.78 5.79
C ALA A 29 -9.74 0.92 7.13
N THR A 30 -9.93 -0.01 8.06
CA THR A 30 -9.24 -0.05 9.36
C THR A 30 -7.94 -0.85 9.34
N ILE A 31 -7.70 -1.63 8.29
CA ILE A 31 -6.56 -2.53 8.19
C ILE A 31 -5.39 -1.76 7.55
N GLU A 32 -4.28 -1.70 8.26
CA GLU A 32 -3.05 -1.07 7.76
C GLU A 32 -2.52 -1.85 6.55
N GLN A 33 -2.24 -1.13 5.47
CA GLN A 33 -1.59 -1.65 4.28
C GLN A 33 -0.20 -1.04 4.16
N GLU A 34 0.75 -1.87 3.75
CA GLU A 34 2.11 -1.42 3.42
C GLU A 34 2.29 -1.39 1.92
N LEU A 35 2.60 -0.21 1.37
CA LEU A 35 2.87 -0.01 -0.04
C LEU A 35 4.26 0.58 -0.25
N LEU A 36 5.01 -0.01 -1.17
CA LEU A 36 6.23 0.55 -1.71
C LEU A 36 5.88 1.36 -2.95
N VAL A 37 6.25 2.63 -2.93
CA VAL A 37 5.95 3.60 -3.97
C VAL A 37 7.26 4.08 -4.55
N GLY A 38 7.54 3.70 -5.80
CA GLY A 38 8.62 4.27 -6.57
C GLY A 38 8.26 5.69 -7.00
N VAL A 39 9.19 6.61 -6.84
CA VAL A 39 9.00 8.03 -7.12
C VAL A 39 10.19 8.62 -7.86
N GLU A 40 9.89 9.61 -8.68
CA GLU A 40 10.86 10.48 -9.35
C GLU A 40 10.60 11.95 -8.99
N GLY A 41 11.61 12.79 -9.20
CA GLY A 41 11.56 14.21 -8.90
C GLY A 41 12.21 14.57 -7.57
N ARG A 42 12.10 15.86 -7.21
CA ARG A 42 12.72 16.43 -6.02
C ARG A 42 11.66 16.75 -5.00
N LEU A 43 11.79 16.16 -3.82
CA LEU A 43 10.92 16.44 -2.69
C LEU A 43 10.99 17.92 -2.32
N ALA A 44 9.83 18.58 -2.20
CA ALA A 44 9.75 19.93 -1.67
C ALA A 44 10.29 20.00 -0.23
N PRO A 45 10.76 21.18 0.24
CA PRO A 45 11.09 21.39 1.64
C PRO A 45 9.93 20.92 2.54
N TYR A 46 10.22 20.17 3.59
CA TYR A 46 9.23 19.57 4.50
C TYR A 46 8.24 18.59 3.84
N GLY A 47 8.50 18.15 2.60
CA GLY A 47 7.59 17.26 1.87
C GLY A 47 7.34 15.92 2.57
N LEU A 48 8.31 15.40 3.33
CA LEU A 48 8.12 14.16 4.08
C LEU A 48 7.15 14.35 5.26
N HIS A 49 7.21 15.50 5.93
CA HIS A 49 6.29 15.84 6.99
C HIS A 49 4.87 16.01 6.43
N LYS A 50 4.73 16.69 5.27
CA LYS A 50 3.43 16.77 4.56
C LYS A 50 2.91 15.40 4.14
N LEU A 51 3.74 14.52 3.60
CA LEU A 51 3.32 13.14 3.26
C LEU A 51 2.77 12.37 4.47
N ALA A 52 3.31 12.64 5.66
CA ALA A 52 2.85 12.01 6.89
C ALA A 52 1.55 12.62 7.44
N GLN A 53 1.26 13.90 7.20
CA GLN A 53 0.09 14.59 7.73
C GLN A 53 -0.29 15.87 6.97
N GLY A 54 -1.57 16.23 7.01
CA GLY A 54 -2.04 17.53 6.51
C GLY A 54 -2.20 17.60 4.99
N LEU A 55 -2.40 16.46 4.33
CA LEU A 55 -2.80 16.39 2.92
C LEU A 55 -4.29 16.18 2.79
N THR A 56 -4.84 16.65 1.68
CA THR A 56 -6.22 16.40 1.29
C THR A 56 -6.28 15.56 0.01
N PHE A 57 -7.33 14.77 -0.12
CA PHE A 57 -7.64 14.00 -1.32
C PHE A 57 -9.14 13.96 -1.51
N GLU A 58 -9.62 14.27 -2.71
CA GLU A 58 -11.06 14.33 -3.06
C GLU A 58 -11.90 15.14 -2.06
N GLY A 59 -11.36 16.29 -1.62
CA GLY A 59 -12.05 17.19 -0.68
C GLY A 59 -12.09 16.71 0.78
N ARG A 60 -11.36 15.64 1.13
CA ARG A 60 -11.27 15.10 2.49
C ARG A 60 -9.85 15.24 3.04
N GLU A 61 -9.74 15.57 4.32
CA GLU A 61 -8.47 15.50 5.03
C GLU A 61 -8.07 14.03 5.20
N LEU A 62 -6.81 13.74 4.91
CA LEU A 62 -6.26 12.39 5.05
C LEU A 62 -5.81 12.16 6.50
N PRO A 63 -6.10 10.98 7.07
CA PRO A 63 -5.55 10.62 8.37
C PRO A 63 -4.02 10.53 8.28
N PRO A 64 -3.31 10.77 9.39
CA PRO A 64 -1.86 10.68 9.41
C PRO A 64 -1.41 9.26 9.04
N CYS A 65 -0.36 9.16 8.23
CA CYS A 65 0.22 7.89 7.83
C CYS A 65 1.73 7.88 8.08
N LYS A 66 2.32 6.69 8.18
CA LYS A 66 3.77 6.57 8.37
C LYS A 66 4.43 6.44 7.01
N VAL A 67 5.35 7.35 6.72
CA VAL A 67 6.13 7.35 5.48
C VAL A 67 7.61 7.26 5.82
N SER A 68 8.30 6.26 5.28
CA SER A 68 9.73 6.05 5.48
C SER A 68 10.46 5.86 4.16
N TRP A 69 11.73 6.24 4.12
CA TRP A 69 12.60 5.96 2.99
C TRP A 69 13.04 4.50 3.03
N GLN A 70 12.88 3.81 1.90
CA GLN A 70 13.52 2.50 1.73
C GLN A 70 14.85 2.64 1.00
N ASN A 71 14.89 3.53 0.00
CA ASN A 71 16.06 3.98 -0.71
C ASN A 71 15.76 5.37 -1.33
N GLU A 72 16.66 5.89 -2.17
CA GLU A 72 16.53 7.22 -2.80
C GLU A 72 15.26 7.38 -3.65
N THR A 73 14.86 6.33 -4.38
CA THR A 73 13.75 6.36 -5.34
C THR A 73 12.48 5.66 -4.84
N THR A 74 12.52 5.00 -3.68
CA THR A 74 11.39 4.23 -3.13
C THR A 74 11.01 4.73 -1.74
N ARG A 75 9.71 4.98 -1.56
CA ARG A 75 9.08 5.31 -0.29
C ARG A 75 8.22 4.15 0.18
N ARG A 76 8.21 3.91 1.48
CA ARG A 76 7.30 2.95 2.12
C ARG A 76 6.21 3.72 2.85
N PHE A 77 4.96 3.44 2.48
CA PHE A 77 3.76 3.95 3.13
C PHE A 77 3.13 2.85 3.96
N ALA A 78 2.90 3.11 5.24
CA ALA A 78 2.00 2.34 6.09
C ALA A 78 0.76 3.18 6.35
N ILE A 79 -0.36 2.78 5.74
CA ILE A 79 -1.57 3.59 5.61
C ILE A 79 -2.83 2.73 5.73
N THR A 80 -3.85 3.27 6.40
CA THR A 80 -5.20 2.69 6.49
C THR A 80 -6.15 3.42 5.52
N GLY A 81 -7.20 2.75 5.05
CA GLY A 81 -8.23 3.40 4.23
C GLY A 81 -7.75 3.95 2.89
N VAL A 82 -6.67 3.40 2.32
CA VAL A 82 -6.11 3.87 1.05
C VAL A 82 -7.13 3.77 -0.09
N MET A 83 -7.36 4.88 -0.77
CA MET A 83 -8.25 5.00 -1.92
C MET A 83 -7.44 4.94 -3.24
N PRO A 84 -8.04 4.44 -4.34
CA PRO A 84 -7.41 4.51 -5.66
C PRO A 84 -7.03 5.95 -6.03
N GLY A 85 -5.82 6.16 -6.53
CA GLY A 85 -5.27 7.47 -6.89
C GLY A 85 -4.71 8.28 -5.72
N GLN A 86 -5.01 7.91 -4.47
CA GLN A 86 -4.62 8.68 -3.28
C GLN A 86 -3.10 8.83 -3.17
N LEU A 87 -2.33 7.74 -3.31
CA LEU A 87 -0.87 7.78 -3.18
C LEU A 87 -0.23 8.68 -4.25
N ARG A 88 -0.76 8.61 -5.49
CA ARG A 88 -0.28 9.46 -6.60
C ARG A 88 -0.56 10.93 -6.31
N ALA A 89 -1.76 11.25 -5.84
CA ALA A 89 -2.13 12.62 -5.47
C ALA A 89 -1.31 13.14 -4.29
N MET A 90 -1.05 12.31 -3.28
CA MET A 90 -0.19 12.67 -2.13
C MET A 90 1.24 12.99 -2.57
N CYS A 91 1.83 12.13 -3.40
CA CYS A 91 3.18 12.36 -3.94
C CYS A 91 3.26 13.62 -4.83
N ALA A 92 2.26 13.83 -5.70
CA ALA A 92 2.22 15.00 -6.56
C ALA A 92 2.20 16.33 -5.76
N GLN A 93 1.46 16.38 -4.65
CA GLN A 93 1.38 17.55 -3.76
C GLN A 93 2.72 17.91 -3.08
N VAL A 94 3.70 17.01 -3.07
CA VAL A 94 5.03 17.25 -2.51
C VAL A 94 6.14 17.28 -3.57
N GLY A 95 5.76 17.37 -4.85
CA GLY A 95 6.68 17.48 -5.99
C GLY A 95 7.27 16.15 -6.47
N LEU A 96 6.64 15.01 -6.13
CA LEU A 96 7.06 13.69 -6.55
C LEU A 96 6.10 13.09 -7.57
N ALA A 97 6.64 12.48 -8.63
CA ALA A 97 5.88 11.70 -9.59
C ALA A 97 5.98 10.22 -9.23
N VAL A 98 4.84 9.51 -9.12
CA VAL A 98 4.84 8.07 -8.83
C VAL A 98 5.08 7.26 -10.09
N THR A 99 6.11 6.41 -10.06
CA THR A 99 6.46 5.51 -11.18
C THR A 99 5.94 4.10 -10.98
N THR A 100 5.92 3.61 -9.73
CA THR A 100 5.46 2.26 -9.41
C THR A 100 4.75 2.25 -8.07
N ILE A 101 3.75 1.37 -7.95
CA ILE A 101 3.08 1.07 -6.69
C ILE A 101 3.11 -0.44 -6.50
N ARG A 102 3.61 -0.90 -5.35
CA ARG A 102 3.67 -2.30 -4.98
C ARG A 102 3.16 -2.51 -3.56
N ARG A 103 2.04 -3.21 -3.41
CA ARG A 103 1.54 -3.61 -2.09
C ARG A 103 2.37 -4.76 -1.54
N GLN A 104 2.99 -4.56 -0.38
CA GLN A 104 3.80 -5.57 0.30
C GLN A 104 3.06 -6.29 1.43
N ARG A 105 2.09 -5.64 2.09
CA ARG A 105 1.39 -6.21 3.25
C ARG A 105 -0.05 -5.69 3.39
N ILE A 106 -0.93 -6.56 3.89
CA ILE A 106 -2.28 -6.23 4.35
C ILE A 106 -2.42 -6.75 5.78
N GLY A 107 -2.59 -5.86 6.75
CA GLY A 107 -2.66 -6.22 8.16
C GLY A 107 -1.40 -6.96 8.58
N ARG A 108 -1.53 -8.19 9.07
CA ARG A 108 -0.38 -9.02 9.46
C ARG A 108 0.21 -9.84 8.31
N ILE A 109 -0.43 -9.85 7.14
CA ILE A 109 -0.08 -10.76 6.05
C ILE A 109 0.79 -10.04 5.03
N ALA A 110 2.06 -10.43 4.95
CA ALA A 110 3.00 -9.92 3.95
C ALA A 110 3.02 -10.80 2.69
N ILE A 111 3.48 -10.21 1.59
CA ILE A 111 3.83 -10.96 0.39
C ILE A 111 4.83 -12.05 0.76
N GLY A 112 4.53 -13.28 0.37
CA GLY A 112 5.34 -14.42 0.76
C GLY A 112 6.68 -14.49 0.05
N LYS A 113 7.36 -15.61 0.27
CA LYS A 113 8.49 -16.05 -0.53
C LYS A 113 8.03 -17.06 -1.59
N GLY A 114 8.65 -17.00 -2.76
CA GLY A 114 8.59 -18.04 -3.77
C GLY A 114 9.71 -19.07 -3.57
N PRO A 115 9.82 -20.07 -4.47
CA PRO A 115 10.81 -21.14 -4.36
C PRO A 115 12.26 -20.63 -4.32
N GLU A 116 12.55 -19.55 -5.04
CA GLU A 116 13.89 -19.00 -5.22
C GLU A 116 14.14 -17.69 -4.43
N GLY A 117 13.21 -17.31 -3.54
CA GLY A 117 13.34 -16.07 -2.76
C GLY A 117 12.08 -15.22 -2.74
N ALA A 118 12.14 -13.96 -3.20
CA ALA A 118 10.97 -13.08 -3.23
C ALA A 118 9.86 -13.67 -4.13
N MET A 119 8.58 -13.52 -3.76
CA MET A 119 7.47 -13.97 -4.60
C MET A 119 7.54 -13.33 -5.99
N PRO A 120 7.68 -14.11 -7.08
CA PRO A 120 7.63 -13.58 -8.43
C PRO A 120 6.23 -13.06 -8.79
N PRO A 121 6.11 -12.08 -9.70
CA PRO A 121 4.81 -11.65 -10.22
C PRO A 121 4.00 -12.82 -10.80
N GLY A 122 2.70 -12.83 -10.55
CA GLY A 122 1.78 -13.88 -11.02
C GLY A 122 1.82 -15.19 -10.23
N GLN A 123 2.79 -15.36 -9.32
CA GLN A 123 2.85 -16.52 -8.44
C GLN A 123 2.00 -16.32 -7.18
N TRP A 124 1.55 -17.44 -6.61
CA TRP A 124 0.68 -17.45 -5.43
C TRP A 124 1.09 -18.56 -4.47
N ARG A 125 0.61 -18.46 -3.23
CA ARG A 125 0.77 -19.48 -2.19
C ARG A 125 -0.49 -19.53 -1.32
N TYR A 126 -0.71 -20.65 -0.65
CA TYR A 126 -1.69 -20.70 0.42
C TYR A 126 -1.23 -19.89 1.63
N LEU A 127 -2.22 -19.35 2.36
CA LEU A 127 -1.98 -18.74 3.66
C LEU A 127 -1.72 -19.87 4.68
N PRO A 128 -0.61 -19.84 5.45
CA PRO A 128 -0.28 -20.87 6.41
C PRO A 128 -1.30 -20.89 7.54
N VAL A 129 -1.51 -22.08 8.12
CA VAL A 129 -2.42 -22.26 9.25
C VAL A 129 -1.97 -21.38 10.41
N GLY A 130 -2.90 -20.56 10.92
CA GLY A 130 -2.66 -19.67 12.06
C GLY A 130 -2.45 -18.20 11.70
N GLU A 131 -2.16 -17.86 10.43
CA GLU A 131 -2.10 -16.47 9.98
C GLU A 131 -3.50 -15.86 9.84
N ARG A 132 -3.69 -14.61 10.32
CA ARG A 132 -4.97 -13.90 10.34
C ARG A 132 -4.80 -12.42 9.96
N PHE A 133 -5.79 -11.87 9.27
CA PHE A 133 -5.86 -10.45 8.83
C PHE A 133 -6.26 -9.49 9.94
#